data_AF-A0A0Q6Q1N3-F1
#
_entry.id   AF-A0A0Q6Q1N3-F1
#
_cell.length_a   1.000
_cell.length_b   1.000
_cell.length_c   1.000
_cell.angle_alpha   90.00
_cell.angle_beta   90.00
_cell.angle_gamma   90.00
#
_symmetry.space_group_name_H-M   'P 1'
#
loop_
_entity.id
_entity.type
_entity.pdbx_description
1 polymer ?
#
loop_
_entity_poly.entity_id
_entity_poly.type
_entity_poly.pdbx_seq_one_letter_code
_entity_poly.pdbx_strand_id
1 'polypeptide(L)'
;MIEYALLFGLGFLAAAFLAFLISPAVHRRIVWHTENRMRATMPLSPQEVRAQKDMARALYAAENARTTQDLMREREKSLSLQLKHDSIARDAGHFASEVGALQAQIGDMSVEAAELRSHLRKDENYISQLKTSLHIVEQASAAKEGELDALRTRLNRLAEQTDSLKIDMATRETEIESLNFKSNALRVERDNLRQDVNLLQKRAKDAEQKLTQQEHAVLRLEDKARRDATALSDNAALLSRRQQEISKLKDQVKAANADLRKANRSLRGAGLAAVVPEVASEKRATDNTPGSELDTAAIAARLAEEVRARSAAVSERLLNAKTNSTGDGAIREEIATIAASMVALTAINEGPSSPIRDLLPDGTVTQEGERIDLAQRAATILSEPG
;
A
#
# COMPACT_ATOMS: atom_id res chain seq x y z
N MET A 1 -187.24 78.22 87.34
CA MET A 1 -186.42 77.61 86.26
C MET A 1 -185.39 78.59 85.69
N ILE A 2 -185.78 79.61 84.91
CA ILE A 2 -184.83 80.51 84.20
C ILE A 2 -183.83 81.20 85.15
N GLU A 3 -184.26 81.59 86.36
CA GLU A 3 -183.44 82.25 87.38
C GLU A 3 -182.14 81.50 87.73
N TYR A 4 -182.20 80.18 87.91
CA TYR A 4 -181.00 79.37 88.18
C TYR A 4 -180.02 79.36 87.00
N ALA A 5 -180.51 79.44 85.77
CA ALA A 5 -179.66 79.53 84.58
C ALA A 5 -178.95 80.90 84.48
N LEU A 6 -179.61 81.99 84.89
CA LEU A 6 -178.99 83.32 84.97
C LEU A 6 -177.92 83.40 86.06
N LEU A 7 -178.18 82.85 87.26
CA LEU A 7 -177.19 82.79 88.33
C LEU A 7 -175.97 81.93 87.95
N PHE A 8 -176.20 80.78 87.29
CA PHE A 8 -175.11 79.95 86.76
C PHE A 8 -174.31 80.68 85.66
N GLY A 9 -174.99 81.35 84.72
CA GLY A 9 -174.35 82.14 83.66
C GLY A 9 -173.51 83.29 84.20
N LEU A 10 -174.00 84.03 85.20
CA LEU A 10 -173.27 85.12 85.84
C LEU A 10 -172.06 84.61 86.65
N GLY A 11 -172.21 83.48 87.35
CA GLY A 11 -171.10 82.80 88.04
C GLY A 11 -170.00 82.34 87.08
N PHE A 12 -170.39 81.75 85.93
CA PHE A 12 -169.45 81.38 84.87
C PHE A 12 -168.73 82.61 84.27
N LEU A 13 -169.48 83.69 84.00
CA LEU A 13 -168.90 84.93 83.45
C LEU A 13 -167.88 85.55 84.42
N ALA A 14 -168.18 85.57 85.72
CA ALA A 14 -167.27 86.05 86.76
C ALA A 14 -165.99 85.20 86.84
N ALA A 15 -166.12 83.86 86.79
CA ALA A 15 -164.98 82.95 86.79
C ALA A 15 -164.10 83.13 85.54
N ALA A 16 -164.71 83.30 84.35
CA ALA A 16 -163.99 83.57 83.11
C ALA A 16 -163.23 84.90 83.15
N PHE A 17 -163.83 85.95 83.72
CA PHE A 17 -163.18 87.25 83.89
C PHE A 17 -161.97 87.17 84.84
N LEU A 18 -162.09 86.44 85.95
CA LEU A 18 -161.00 86.19 86.89
C LEU A 18 -159.83 85.42 86.23
N ALA A 19 -160.13 84.39 85.43
CA ALA A 19 -159.12 83.65 84.67
C ALA A 19 -158.40 84.54 83.65
N PHE A 20 -159.13 85.42 82.95
CA PHE A 20 -158.54 86.35 81.99
C PHE A 20 -157.63 87.39 82.66
N LEU A 21 -157.95 87.82 83.88
CA LEU A 21 -157.15 88.78 84.65
C LEU A 21 -155.84 88.17 85.20
N ILE A 22 -155.84 86.87 85.52
CA ILE A 22 -154.66 86.14 86.03
C ILE A 22 -153.72 85.68 84.89
N SER A 23 -154.26 85.37 83.71
CA SER A 23 -153.52 84.82 82.56
C SER A 23 -152.20 85.58 82.19
N PRO A 24 -152.17 86.93 82.11
CA PRO A 24 -150.95 87.65 81.71
C PRO A 24 -149.79 87.50 82.71
N ALA A 25 -150.09 87.37 84.00
CA ALA A 25 -149.09 87.19 85.06
C ALA A 25 -148.46 85.79 84.99
N VAL A 26 -149.28 84.76 84.75
CA VAL A 26 -148.81 83.38 84.56
C VAL A 26 -147.96 83.28 83.29
N HIS A 27 -148.41 83.86 82.18
CA HIS A 27 -147.66 83.82 80.91
C HIS A 27 -146.27 84.47 81.03
N ARG A 28 -146.15 85.66 81.65
CA ARG A 28 -144.85 86.29 81.91
C ARG A 28 -143.90 85.40 82.72
N ARG A 29 -144.42 84.68 83.73
CA ARG A 29 -143.62 83.79 84.58
C ARG A 29 -143.15 82.54 83.84
N ILE A 30 -143.95 82.02 82.91
CA ILE A 30 -143.55 80.93 82.00
C ILE A 30 -142.42 81.40 81.08
N VAL A 31 -142.59 82.54 80.39
CA VAL A 31 -141.60 83.06 79.43
C VAL A 31 -140.21 83.22 80.07
N TRP A 32 -140.13 83.83 81.26
CA TRP A 32 -138.87 83.99 81.98
C TRP A 32 -138.21 82.64 82.32
N HIS A 33 -138.98 81.65 82.80
CA HIS A 33 -138.44 80.32 83.07
C HIS A 33 -138.03 79.57 81.80
N THR A 34 -138.73 79.75 80.68
CA THR A 34 -138.31 79.15 79.39
C THR A 34 -137.05 79.79 78.85
N GLU A 35 -136.93 81.13 78.90
CA GLU A 35 -135.71 81.82 78.43
C GLU A 35 -134.50 81.47 79.30
N ASN A 36 -134.65 81.50 80.63
CA ASN A 36 -133.54 81.21 81.53
C ASN A 36 -133.10 79.74 81.45
N ARG A 37 -134.03 78.79 81.18
CA ARG A 37 -133.69 77.41 80.82
C ARG A 37 -132.97 77.32 79.48
N MET A 38 -133.48 77.98 78.43
CA MET A 38 -132.86 77.96 77.09
C MET A 38 -131.43 78.51 77.12
N ARG A 39 -131.17 79.60 77.86
CA ARG A 39 -129.83 80.15 78.09
C ARG A 39 -128.93 79.18 78.86
N ALA A 40 -129.46 78.43 79.83
CA ALA A 40 -128.70 77.40 80.57
C ALA A 40 -128.46 76.12 79.76
N THR A 41 -129.22 75.87 78.69
CA THR A 41 -129.06 74.69 77.81
C THR A 41 -128.43 74.98 76.45
N MET A 42 -128.16 76.24 76.10
CA MET A 42 -127.36 76.62 74.92
C MET A 42 -125.87 76.59 75.28
N PRO A 43 -125.07 75.64 74.75
CA PRO A 43 -123.82 75.26 75.40
C PRO A 43 -122.55 76.01 74.93
N LEU A 44 -122.64 77.05 74.09
CA LEU A 44 -121.49 77.86 73.64
C LEU A 44 -121.83 79.34 73.45
N SER A 45 -120.87 80.21 73.75
CA SER A 45 -120.90 81.64 73.37
C SER A 45 -120.40 81.88 71.93
N PRO A 46 -120.76 83.02 71.30
CA PRO A 46 -120.26 83.39 69.97
C PRO A 46 -118.74 83.58 69.87
N GLN A 47 -118.04 83.71 71.00
CA GLN A 47 -116.58 83.79 71.03
C GLN A 47 -115.95 82.39 71.03
N GLU A 48 -116.48 81.43 71.80
CA GLU A 48 -116.03 80.04 71.78
C GLU A 48 -116.21 79.39 70.40
N VAL A 49 -117.33 79.66 69.70
CA VAL A 49 -117.55 79.14 68.35
C VAL A 49 -116.49 79.65 67.35
N ARG A 50 -115.98 80.88 67.53
CA ARG A 50 -114.86 81.42 66.73
C ARG A 50 -113.55 80.77 67.14
N ALA A 51 -113.27 80.67 68.44
CA ALA A 51 -112.06 80.03 68.96
C ALA A 51 -111.96 78.55 68.52
N GLN A 52 -113.06 77.78 68.56
CA GLN A 52 -113.11 76.41 68.06
C GLN A 52 -112.92 76.33 66.54
N LYS A 53 -113.49 77.27 65.77
CA LYS A 53 -113.33 77.32 64.32
C LYS A 53 -111.88 77.62 63.91
N ASP A 54 -111.24 78.58 64.58
CA ASP A 54 -109.85 78.94 64.30
C ASP A 54 -108.86 77.93 64.90
N MET A 55 -109.18 77.26 66.01
CA MET A 55 -108.48 76.07 66.51
C MET A 55 -108.56 74.91 65.51
N ALA A 56 -109.74 74.59 64.98
CA ALA A 56 -109.90 73.55 63.97
C ALA A 56 -109.13 73.89 62.68
N ARG A 57 -109.17 75.14 62.23
CA ARG A 57 -108.34 75.64 61.13
C ARG A 57 -106.84 75.51 61.43
N ALA A 58 -106.40 75.81 62.64
CA ALA A 58 -105.00 75.68 63.06
C ALA A 58 -104.55 74.21 63.14
N LEU A 59 -105.40 73.31 63.64
CA LEU A 59 -105.17 71.87 63.64
C LEU A 59 -105.06 71.33 62.22
N TYR A 60 -106.03 71.59 61.35
CA TYR A 60 -105.95 71.19 59.94
C TYR A 60 -104.73 71.79 59.22
N ALA A 61 -104.34 73.04 59.54
CA ALA A 61 -103.12 73.63 58.99
C ALA A 61 -101.84 72.94 59.50
N ALA A 62 -101.77 72.59 60.78
CA ALA A 62 -100.63 71.90 61.38
C ALA A 62 -100.53 70.43 60.92
N GLU A 63 -101.66 69.74 60.79
CA GLU A 63 -101.73 68.38 60.25
C GLU A 63 -101.37 68.35 58.76
N ASN A 64 -101.85 69.31 57.97
CA ASN A 64 -101.45 69.47 56.57
C ASN A 64 -99.97 69.83 56.44
N ALA A 65 -99.44 70.75 57.26
CA ALA A 65 -98.01 71.07 57.28
C ALA A 65 -97.14 69.87 57.69
N ARG A 66 -97.59 69.06 58.65
CA ARG A 66 -96.89 67.83 59.07
C ARG A 66 -96.92 66.76 57.98
N THR A 67 -98.11 66.45 57.46
CA THR A 67 -98.27 65.42 56.43
C THR A 67 -97.58 65.81 55.12
N THR A 68 -97.57 67.09 54.74
CA THR A 68 -96.76 67.55 53.59
C THR A 68 -95.26 67.46 53.88
N GLN A 69 -94.78 67.79 55.08
CA GLN A 69 -93.38 67.61 55.44
C GLN A 69 -92.96 66.13 55.45
N ASP A 70 -93.78 65.24 56.02
CA ASP A 70 -93.51 63.79 56.05
C ASP A 70 -93.58 63.19 54.63
N LEU A 71 -94.51 63.64 53.79
CA LEU A 71 -94.57 63.29 52.36
C LEU A 71 -93.33 63.78 51.57
N MET A 72 -92.78 64.96 51.88
CA MET A 72 -91.51 65.40 51.28
C MET A 72 -90.34 64.54 51.75
N ARG A 73 -90.26 64.21 53.05
CA ARG A 73 -89.23 63.29 53.59
C ARG A 73 -89.28 61.92 52.91
N GLU A 74 -90.45 61.34 52.71
CA GLU A 74 -90.57 60.04 52.02
C GLU A 74 -90.25 60.16 50.52
N ARG A 75 -90.55 61.28 49.86
CA ARG A 75 -90.10 61.55 48.48
C ARG A 75 -88.59 61.67 48.38
N GLU A 76 -87.94 62.43 49.27
CA GLU A 76 -86.49 62.57 49.34
C GLU A 76 -85.81 61.21 49.56
N LYS A 77 -86.33 60.40 50.51
CA LYS A 77 -85.88 59.02 50.71
C LYS A 77 -86.06 58.18 49.45
N SER A 78 -87.25 58.18 48.82
CA SER A 78 -87.50 57.35 47.64
C SER A 78 -86.62 57.73 46.46
N LEU A 79 -86.39 59.02 46.23
CA LEU A 79 -85.45 59.53 45.22
C LEU A 79 -84.00 59.11 45.54
N SER A 80 -83.59 59.19 46.81
CA SER A 80 -82.25 58.74 47.23
C SER A 80 -82.05 57.22 47.07
N LEU A 81 -83.12 56.43 47.19
CA LEU A 81 -83.10 54.99 46.96
C LEU A 81 -83.11 54.65 45.47
N GLN A 82 -83.88 55.37 44.65
CA GLN A 82 -83.87 55.25 43.19
C GLN A 82 -82.48 55.58 42.63
N LEU A 83 -81.87 56.70 43.01
CA LEU A 83 -80.54 57.08 42.55
C LEU A 83 -79.45 56.05 42.93
N LYS A 84 -79.57 55.40 44.10
CA LYS A 84 -78.70 54.28 44.52
C LYS A 84 -78.98 53.00 43.74
N HIS A 85 -80.25 52.71 43.44
CA HIS A 85 -80.61 51.57 42.60
C HIS A 85 -80.08 51.76 41.18
N ASP A 86 -80.22 52.96 40.60
CA ASP A 86 -79.71 53.28 39.27
C ASP A 86 -78.19 53.24 39.18
N SER A 87 -77.45 53.58 40.25
CA SER A 87 -75.99 53.42 40.29
C SER A 87 -75.61 51.94 40.38
N ILE A 88 -76.20 51.19 41.32
CA ILE A 88 -75.96 49.74 41.47
C ILE A 88 -76.31 48.98 40.18
N ALA A 89 -77.37 49.37 39.46
CA ALA A 89 -77.76 48.78 38.19
C ALA A 89 -76.75 49.08 37.06
N ARG A 90 -76.17 50.29 37.04
CA ARG A 90 -75.07 50.65 36.12
C ARG A 90 -73.80 49.87 36.44
N ASP A 91 -73.41 49.80 37.71
CA ASP A 91 -72.23 49.09 38.17
C ASP A 91 -72.36 47.58 37.88
N ALA A 92 -73.53 46.98 38.14
CA ALA A 92 -73.83 45.60 37.79
C ALA A 92 -73.81 45.34 36.27
N GLY A 93 -74.29 46.29 35.45
CA GLY A 93 -74.17 46.22 34.00
C GLY A 93 -72.72 46.28 33.51
N HIS A 94 -71.90 47.13 34.14
CA HIS A 94 -70.47 47.22 33.85
C HIS A 94 -69.75 45.91 34.19
N PHE A 95 -69.92 45.38 35.42
CA PHE A 95 -69.32 44.10 35.81
C PHE A 95 -69.81 42.93 34.96
N ALA A 96 -71.09 42.92 34.54
CA ALA A 96 -71.59 41.90 33.60
C ALA A 96 -70.87 41.97 32.24
N SER A 97 -70.59 43.18 31.74
CA SER A 97 -69.83 43.35 30.48
C SER A 97 -68.36 42.95 30.63
N GLU A 98 -67.71 43.23 31.76
CA GLU A 98 -66.34 42.80 32.05
C GLU A 98 -66.23 41.28 32.20
N VAL A 99 -67.16 40.65 32.92
CA VAL A 99 -67.24 39.19 33.03
C VAL A 99 -67.44 38.54 31.67
N GLY A 100 -68.29 39.12 30.81
CA GLY A 100 -68.46 38.66 29.42
C GLY A 100 -67.18 38.77 28.59
N ALA A 101 -66.46 39.90 28.68
CA ALA A 101 -65.20 40.11 27.98
C ALA A 101 -64.09 39.16 28.45
N LEU A 102 -63.96 38.96 29.77
CA LEU A 102 -63.00 38.01 30.36
C LEU A 102 -63.35 36.55 30.00
N GLN A 103 -64.65 36.19 29.94
CA GLN A 103 -65.09 34.87 29.47
C GLN A 103 -64.74 34.64 28.00
N ALA A 104 -64.89 35.65 27.14
CA ALA A 104 -64.46 35.58 25.74
C ALA A 104 -62.94 35.38 25.65
N GLN A 105 -62.15 36.19 26.37
CA GLN A 105 -60.69 36.07 26.39
C GLN A 105 -60.20 34.70 26.91
N ILE A 106 -60.84 34.15 27.94
CA ILE A 106 -60.58 32.79 28.43
C ILE A 106 -60.92 31.74 27.36
N GLY A 107 -62.00 31.96 26.60
CA GLY A 107 -62.37 31.17 25.43
C GLY A 107 -61.26 31.16 24.38
N ASP A 108 -60.83 32.33 23.91
CA ASP A 108 -59.79 32.48 22.88
C ASP A 108 -58.46 31.83 23.34
N MET A 109 -58.00 32.15 24.55
CA MET A 109 -56.82 31.52 25.16
C MET A 109 -56.94 29.99 25.28
N SER A 110 -58.15 29.46 25.49
CA SER A 110 -58.37 28.01 25.54
C SER A 110 -58.27 27.34 24.16
N VAL A 111 -58.64 28.05 23.09
CA VAL A 111 -58.49 27.62 21.69
C VAL A 111 -57.01 27.66 21.30
N GLU A 112 -56.30 28.76 21.57
CA GLU A 112 -54.84 28.85 21.36
C GLU A 112 -54.10 27.73 22.10
N ALA A 113 -54.44 27.49 23.37
CA ALA A 113 -53.86 26.41 24.16
C ALA A 113 -54.27 25.00 23.67
N ALA A 114 -55.35 24.84 22.91
CA ALA A 114 -55.71 23.59 22.25
C ALA A 114 -54.93 23.39 20.93
N GLU A 115 -54.76 24.47 20.15
CA GLU A 115 -53.97 24.48 18.93
C GLU A 115 -52.49 24.22 19.21
N LEU A 116 -51.88 24.90 20.18
CA LEU A 116 -50.49 24.66 20.59
C LEU A 116 -50.26 23.21 21.05
N ARG A 117 -51.22 22.60 21.77
CA ARG A 117 -51.16 21.17 22.13
C ARG A 117 -51.32 20.24 20.92
N SER A 118 -52.09 20.65 19.91
CA SER A 118 -52.23 19.94 18.63
C SER A 118 -50.94 19.98 17.82
N HIS A 119 -50.26 21.13 17.78
CA HIS A 119 -48.95 21.29 17.15
C HIS A 119 -47.87 20.47 17.87
N LEU A 120 -47.75 20.60 19.19
CA LEU A 120 -46.80 19.82 19.99
C LEU A 120 -46.95 18.30 19.75
N ARG A 121 -48.18 17.79 19.66
CA ARG A 121 -48.44 16.39 19.30
C ARG A 121 -48.05 16.02 17.87
N LYS A 122 -48.21 16.92 16.89
CA LYS A 122 -47.72 16.68 15.50
C LYS A 122 -46.19 16.59 15.50
N ASP A 123 -45.53 17.49 16.23
CA ASP A 123 -44.08 17.57 16.32
C ASP A 123 -43.48 16.37 17.09
N GLU A 124 -44.11 15.92 18.19
CA GLU A 124 -43.76 14.67 18.88
C GLU A 124 -43.86 13.45 17.93
N ASN A 125 -44.94 13.36 17.15
CA ASN A 125 -45.10 12.29 16.17
C ASN A 125 -44.01 12.36 15.09
N TYR A 126 -43.74 13.54 14.54
CA TYR A 126 -42.68 13.75 13.54
C TYR A 126 -41.28 13.44 14.10
N ILE A 127 -40.97 13.85 15.33
CA ILE A 127 -39.71 13.52 16.03
C ILE A 127 -39.59 12.01 16.26
N SER A 128 -40.68 11.31 16.58
CA SER A 128 -40.65 9.85 16.73
C SER A 128 -40.40 9.13 15.40
N GLN A 129 -41.03 9.55 14.31
CA GLN A 129 -40.77 9.06 12.95
C GLN A 129 -39.34 9.36 12.49
N LEU A 130 -38.84 10.58 12.77
CA LEU A 130 -37.47 10.97 12.46
C LEU A 130 -36.48 10.08 13.23
N LYS A 131 -36.71 9.84 14.53
CA LYS A 131 -35.92 8.88 15.32
C LYS A 131 -35.92 7.46 14.74
N THR A 132 -37.06 6.93 14.30
CA THR A 132 -37.08 5.58 13.71
C THR A 132 -36.35 5.54 12.36
N SER A 133 -36.50 6.59 11.53
CA SER A 133 -35.77 6.69 10.26
C SER A 133 -34.26 6.83 10.45
N LEU A 134 -33.81 7.64 11.40
CA LEU A 134 -32.41 7.78 11.79
C LEU A 134 -31.85 6.43 12.24
N HIS A 135 -32.54 5.72 13.13
CA HIS A 135 -32.08 4.43 13.62
C HIS A 135 -31.98 3.35 12.53
N ILE A 136 -32.89 3.36 11.55
CA ILE A 136 -32.81 2.47 10.37
C ILE A 136 -31.59 2.83 9.50
N VAL A 137 -31.28 4.12 9.34
CA VAL A 137 -30.10 4.58 8.58
C VAL A 137 -28.80 4.27 9.34
N GLU A 138 -28.76 4.42 10.67
CA GLU A 138 -27.64 4.02 11.52
C GLU A 138 -27.36 2.52 11.41
N GLN A 139 -28.39 1.67 11.52
CA GLN A 139 -28.25 0.22 11.32
C GLN A 139 -27.75 -0.13 9.92
N ALA A 140 -28.25 0.57 8.89
CA ALA A 140 -27.79 0.37 7.51
C ALA A 140 -26.33 0.82 7.31
N SER A 141 -25.88 1.91 7.95
CA SER A 141 -24.48 2.34 7.92
C SER A 141 -23.57 1.31 8.59
N ALA A 142 -23.91 0.88 9.81
CA ALA A 142 -23.14 -0.13 10.54
C ALA A 142 -23.04 -1.46 9.78
N ALA A 143 -24.11 -1.88 9.09
CA ALA A 143 -24.08 -3.04 8.21
C ALA A 143 -23.14 -2.84 7.00
N LYS A 144 -23.13 -1.64 6.40
CA LYS A 144 -22.23 -1.30 5.28
C LYS A 144 -20.77 -1.15 5.71
N GLU A 145 -20.51 -0.65 6.91
CA GLU A 145 -19.17 -0.64 7.50
C GLU A 145 -18.65 -2.07 7.73
N GLY A 146 -19.49 -2.98 8.25
CA GLY A 146 -19.17 -4.40 8.35
C GLY A 146 -18.91 -5.08 7.00
N GLU A 147 -19.70 -4.77 5.96
CA GLU A 147 -19.42 -5.22 4.59
C GLU A 147 -18.08 -4.68 4.06
N LEU A 148 -17.76 -3.41 4.32
CA LEU A 148 -16.50 -2.78 3.89
C LEU A 148 -15.29 -3.41 4.58
N ASP A 149 -15.37 -3.75 5.86
CA ASP A 149 -14.27 -4.43 6.57
C ASP A 149 -14.12 -5.90 6.17
N ALA A 150 -15.23 -6.59 5.85
CA ALA A 150 -15.17 -7.91 5.21
C ALA A 150 -14.53 -7.85 3.80
N LEU A 151 -14.77 -6.78 3.04
CA LEU A 151 -14.11 -6.54 1.75
C LEU A 151 -12.63 -6.16 1.90
N ARG A 152 -12.27 -5.31 2.87
CA ARG A 152 -10.88 -4.93 3.18
C ARG A 152 -10.05 -6.14 3.59
N THR A 153 -10.54 -6.96 4.52
CA THR A 153 -9.85 -8.20 4.95
C THR A 153 -9.69 -9.20 3.81
N ARG A 154 -10.70 -9.33 2.93
CA ARG A 154 -10.59 -10.14 1.71
C ARG A 154 -9.58 -9.58 0.71
N LEU A 155 -9.51 -8.25 0.54
CA LEU A 155 -8.54 -7.59 -0.34
C LEU A 155 -7.11 -7.80 0.17
N ASN A 156 -6.87 -7.59 1.47
CA ASN A 156 -5.57 -7.85 2.09
C ASN A 156 -5.13 -9.31 1.88
N ARG A 157 -6.02 -10.29 2.10
CA ARG A 157 -5.73 -11.70 1.84
C ARG A 157 -5.42 -12.00 0.36
N LEU A 158 -6.09 -11.32 -0.58
CA LEU A 158 -5.78 -11.43 -2.01
C LEU A 158 -4.44 -10.78 -2.36
N ALA A 159 -4.04 -9.70 -1.67
CA ALA A 159 -2.72 -9.09 -1.80
C ALA A 159 -1.62 -10.02 -1.26
N GLU A 160 -1.79 -10.59 -0.06
CA GLU A 160 -0.92 -11.62 0.51
C GLU A 160 -0.73 -12.81 -0.44
N GLN A 161 -1.82 -13.33 -1.01
CA GLN A 161 -1.79 -14.40 -2.01
C GLN A 161 -1.11 -13.99 -3.32
N THR A 162 -1.25 -12.72 -3.72
CA THR A 162 -0.57 -12.19 -4.92
C THR A 162 0.94 -12.07 -4.68
N ASP A 163 1.35 -11.64 -3.49
CA ASP A 163 2.76 -11.49 -3.14
C ASP A 163 3.44 -12.85 -2.88
N SER A 164 2.74 -13.85 -2.31
CA SER A 164 3.26 -15.22 -2.26
C SER A 164 3.45 -15.80 -3.67
N LEU A 165 2.50 -15.58 -4.59
CA LEU A 165 2.62 -16.02 -5.98
C LEU A 165 3.76 -15.30 -6.75
N LYS A 166 4.06 -14.04 -6.45
CA LYS A 166 5.26 -13.35 -6.97
C LYS A 166 6.55 -13.99 -6.47
N ILE A 167 6.61 -14.35 -5.18
CA ILE A 167 7.77 -15.03 -4.59
C ILE A 167 7.94 -16.42 -5.23
N ASP A 168 6.86 -17.20 -5.34
CA ASP A 168 6.87 -18.49 -6.01
C ASP A 168 7.38 -18.35 -7.46
N MET A 169 6.85 -17.38 -8.23
CA MET A 169 7.28 -17.10 -9.60
C MET A 169 8.78 -16.78 -9.68
N ALA A 170 9.29 -15.89 -8.82
CA ALA A 170 10.72 -15.55 -8.77
C ALA A 170 11.60 -16.75 -8.39
N THR A 171 11.14 -17.64 -7.50
CA THR A 171 11.89 -18.88 -7.23
C THR A 171 11.93 -19.80 -8.46
N ARG A 172 10.81 -19.93 -9.19
CA ARG A 172 10.78 -20.70 -10.45
C ARG A 172 11.66 -20.08 -11.54
N GLU A 173 11.76 -18.76 -11.62
CA GLU A 173 12.70 -18.08 -12.52
C GLU A 173 14.15 -18.45 -12.18
N THR A 174 14.55 -18.41 -10.90
CA THR A 174 15.92 -18.84 -10.51
C THR A 174 16.18 -20.34 -10.69
N GLU A 175 15.16 -21.20 -10.54
CA GLU A 175 15.25 -22.63 -10.89
C GLU A 175 15.47 -22.81 -12.40
N ILE A 176 14.71 -22.09 -13.24
CA ILE A 176 14.83 -22.11 -14.71
C ILE A 176 16.21 -21.62 -15.13
N GLU A 177 16.73 -20.55 -14.54
CA GLU A 177 18.11 -20.10 -14.76
C GLU A 177 19.13 -21.16 -14.37
N SER A 178 19.00 -21.77 -13.18
CA SER A 178 19.87 -22.87 -12.74
C SER A 178 19.86 -24.06 -13.70
N LEU A 179 18.69 -24.42 -14.23
CA LEU A 179 18.52 -25.47 -15.24
C LEU A 179 19.10 -25.07 -16.59
N ASN A 180 19.00 -23.80 -16.99
CA ASN A 180 19.62 -23.26 -18.20
C ASN A 180 21.15 -23.28 -18.11
N PHE A 181 21.74 -22.89 -16.96
CA PHE A 181 23.19 -23.03 -16.73
C PHE A 181 23.66 -24.48 -16.82
N LYS A 182 22.94 -25.42 -16.17
CA LYS A 182 23.22 -26.87 -16.25
C LYS A 182 23.09 -27.41 -17.68
N SER A 183 22.05 -27.01 -18.40
CA SER A 183 21.80 -27.37 -19.81
C SER A 183 22.93 -26.86 -20.73
N ASN A 184 23.40 -25.63 -20.52
CA ASN A 184 24.51 -25.07 -21.29
C ASN A 184 25.86 -25.73 -20.95
N ALA A 185 26.12 -26.05 -19.68
CA ALA A 185 27.31 -26.81 -19.29
C ALA A 185 27.33 -28.20 -19.94
N LEU A 186 26.22 -28.96 -19.86
CA LEU A 186 26.08 -30.26 -20.52
C LEU A 186 26.17 -30.17 -22.05
N ARG A 187 25.72 -29.07 -22.67
CA ARG A 187 25.92 -28.82 -24.11
C ARG A 187 27.40 -28.67 -24.46
N VAL A 188 28.15 -27.87 -23.69
CA VAL A 188 29.59 -27.66 -23.90
C VAL A 188 30.37 -28.96 -23.67
N GLU A 189 30.10 -29.69 -22.59
CA GLU A 189 30.71 -31.01 -22.34
C GLU A 189 30.44 -31.99 -23.50
N ARG A 190 29.18 -32.08 -23.94
CA ARG A 190 28.73 -32.92 -25.06
C ARG A 190 29.42 -32.54 -26.39
N ASP A 191 29.71 -31.26 -26.62
CA ASP A 191 30.42 -30.81 -27.82
C ASP A 191 31.96 -30.92 -27.71
N ASN A 192 32.53 -30.86 -26.49
CA ASN A 192 33.93 -31.22 -26.23
C ASN A 192 34.16 -32.72 -26.45
N LEU A 193 33.33 -33.59 -25.86
CA LEU A 193 33.39 -35.04 -26.06
C LEU A 193 33.23 -35.43 -27.54
N ARG A 194 32.45 -34.69 -28.32
CA ARG A 194 32.38 -34.84 -29.79
C ARG A 194 33.69 -34.45 -30.48
N GLN A 195 34.37 -33.39 -30.05
CA GLN A 195 35.68 -33.02 -30.58
C GLN A 195 36.73 -34.09 -30.25
N ASP A 196 36.74 -34.59 -29.01
CA ASP A 196 37.64 -35.67 -28.59
C ASP A 196 37.40 -36.96 -29.37
N VAL A 197 36.15 -37.40 -29.54
CA VAL A 197 35.81 -38.57 -30.37
C VAL A 197 36.26 -38.38 -31.82
N ASN A 198 36.03 -37.20 -32.42
CA ASN A 198 36.52 -36.90 -33.77
C ASN A 198 38.06 -36.90 -33.86
N LEU A 199 38.75 -36.44 -32.83
CA LEU A 199 40.21 -36.37 -32.77
C LEU A 199 40.82 -37.76 -32.56
N LEU A 200 40.23 -38.58 -31.68
CA LEU A 200 40.59 -39.99 -31.51
C LEU A 200 40.32 -40.80 -32.78
N GLN A 201 39.21 -40.56 -33.48
CA GLN A 201 38.91 -41.23 -34.75
C GLN A 201 39.88 -40.84 -35.88
N LYS A 202 40.39 -39.60 -35.89
CA LYS A 202 41.52 -39.21 -36.77
C LYS A 202 42.79 -39.97 -36.40
N ARG A 203 43.21 -39.93 -35.12
CA ARG A 203 44.40 -40.65 -34.63
C ARG A 203 44.33 -42.17 -34.91
N ALA A 204 43.15 -42.77 -34.80
CA ALA A 204 42.93 -44.18 -35.14
C ALA A 204 43.17 -44.44 -36.63
N LYS A 205 42.58 -43.64 -37.53
CA LYS A 205 42.82 -43.72 -38.98
C LYS A 205 44.29 -43.47 -39.35
N ASP A 206 44.96 -42.54 -38.68
CA ASP A 206 46.39 -42.28 -38.88
C ASP A 206 47.25 -43.48 -38.42
N ALA A 207 46.80 -44.22 -37.39
CA ALA A 207 47.45 -45.44 -36.92
C ALA A 207 47.17 -46.64 -37.85
N GLU A 208 45.94 -46.80 -38.35
CA GLU A 208 45.56 -47.78 -39.38
C GLU A 208 46.36 -47.58 -40.68
N GLN A 209 46.56 -46.33 -41.10
CA GLN A 209 47.41 -45.99 -42.24
C GLN A 209 48.89 -46.31 -41.98
N LYS A 210 49.40 -46.09 -40.77
CA LYS A 210 50.78 -46.49 -40.41
C LYS A 210 50.94 -48.01 -40.33
N LEU A 211 49.93 -48.72 -39.82
CA LEU A 211 49.91 -50.17 -39.76
C LEU A 211 49.92 -50.77 -41.18
N THR A 212 49.01 -50.34 -42.06
CA THR A 212 48.98 -50.81 -43.46
C THR A 212 50.26 -50.45 -44.24
N GLN A 213 50.88 -49.29 -43.97
CA GLN A 213 52.22 -48.95 -44.50
C GLN A 213 53.31 -49.91 -44.01
N GLN A 214 53.26 -50.32 -42.74
CA GLN A 214 54.17 -51.31 -42.14
C GLN A 214 53.91 -52.72 -42.68
N GLU A 215 52.66 -53.15 -42.80
CA GLU A 215 52.26 -54.42 -43.42
C GLU A 215 52.76 -54.50 -44.87
N HIS A 216 52.57 -53.44 -45.66
CA HIS A 216 53.15 -53.35 -47.00
C HIS A 216 54.68 -53.32 -46.99
N ALA A 217 55.33 -52.83 -45.94
CA ALA A 217 56.79 -52.90 -45.79
C ALA A 217 57.26 -54.32 -45.45
N VAL A 218 56.57 -55.01 -44.54
CA VAL A 218 56.81 -56.42 -44.20
C VAL A 218 56.59 -57.30 -45.42
N LEU A 219 55.49 -57.14 -46.16
CA LEU A 219 55.24 -57.87 -47.42
C LEU A 219 56.35 -57.64 -48.45
N ARG A 220 56.87 -56.40 -48.60
CA ARG A 220 58.03 -56.12 -49.47
C ARG A 220 59.34 -56.74 -48.97
N LEU A 221 59.50 -56.92 -47.66
CA LEU A 221 60.67 -57.59 -47.06
C LEU A 221 60.56 -59.11 -47.17
N GLU A 222 59.36 -59.68 -46.99
CA GLU A 222 59.07 -61.08 -47.28
C GLU A 222 59.28 -61.40 -48.76
N ASP A 223 58.78 -60.58 -49.67
CA ASP A 223 58.99 -60.77 -51.11
C ASP A 223 60.47 -60.73 -51.50
N LYS A 224 61.26 -59.85 -50.85
CA LYS A 224 62.72 -59.86 -51.00
C LYS A 224 63.32 -61.14 -50.44
N ALA A 225 63.03 -61.49 -49.18
CA ALA A 225 63.53 -62.71 -48.55
C ALA A 225 63.16 -63.99 -49.31
N ARG A 226 61.97 -64.04 -49.94
CA ARG A 226 61.54 -65.13 -50.84
C ARG A 226 62.36 -65.14 -52.12
N ARG A 227 62.60 -64.00 -52.76
CA ARG A 227 63.47 -63.87 -53.95
C ARG A 227 64.91 -64.25 -53.64
N ASP A 228 65.45 -63.76 -52.53
CA ASP A 228 66.80 -64.06 -52.05
C ASP A 228 66.92 -65.54 -51.67
N ALA A 229 65.89 -66.15 -51.06
CA ALA A 229 65.83 -67.59 -50.81
C ALA A 229 65.74 -68.41 -52.11
N THR A 230 64.96 -67.99 -53.12
CA THR A 230 64.98 -68.65 -54.44
C THR A 230 66.34 -68.52 -55.10
N ALA A 231 66.96 -67.34 -55.10
CA ALA A 231 68.28 -67.12 -55.65
C ALA A 231 69.37 -67.90 -54.90
N LEU A 232 69.26 -68.06 -53.57
CA LEU A 232 70.13 -68.94 -52.80
C LEU A 232 69.88 -70.42 -53.16
N SER A 233 68.64 -70.83 -53.42
CA SER A 233 68.33 -72.20 -53.85
C SER A 233 68.80 -72.50 -55.28
N ASP A 234 68.71 -71.53 -56.19
CA ASP A 234 69.24 -71.61 -57.55
C ASP A 234 70.77 -71.60 -57.54
N ASN A 235 71.40 -70.76 -56.71
CA ASN A 235 72.85 -70.80 -56.49
C ASN A 235 73.29 -72.12 -55.86
N ALA A 236 72.52 -72.69 -54.92
CA ALA A 236 72.80 -74.02 -54.35
C ALA A 236 72.59 -75.14 -55.38
N ALA A 237 71.62 -75.01 -56.29
CA ALA A 237 71.41 -75.94 -57.40
C ALA A 237 72.51 -75.82 -58.47
N LEU A 238 72.97 -74.60 -58.78
CA LEU A 238 74.12 -74.34 -59.64
C LEU A 238 75.43 -74.83 -59.02
N LEU A 239 75.63 -74.63 -57.71
CA LEU A 239 76.75 -75.21 -56.97
C LEU A 239 76.65 -76.73 -56.94
N SER A 240 75.48 -77.33 -56.76
CA SER A 240 75.27 -78.79 -56.84
C SER A 240 75.57 -79.33 -58.24
N ARG A 241 75.13 -78.64 -59.30
CA ARG A 241 75.51 -78.96 -60.70
C ARG A 241 77.01 -78.83 -60.91
N ARG A 242 77.64 -77.74 -60.48
CA ARG A 242 79.10 -77.56 -60.50
C ARG A 242 79.82 -78.64 -59.68
N GLN A 243 79.27 -79.10 -58.56
CA GLN A 243 79.83 -80.17 -57.75
C GLN A 243 79.71 -81.55 -58.44
N GLN A 244 78.62 -81.78 -59.17
CA GLN A 244 78.42 -82.96 -60.03
C GLN A 244 79.25 -82.90 -61.32
N GLU A 245 79.50 -81.72 -61.87
CA GLU A 245 80.44 -81.47 -62.95
C GLU A 245 81.88 -81.69 -62.45
N ILE A 246 82.22 -81.21 -61.25
CA ILE A 246 83.51 -81.47 -60.59
C ILE A 246 83.67 -82.95 -60.23
N SER A 247 82.61 -83.68 -59.86
CA SER A 247 82.70 -85.13 -59.64
C SER A 247 82.85 -85.89 -60.96
N LYS A 248 82.04 -85.57 -61.98
CA LYS A 248 82.20 -86.11 -63.34
C LYS A 248 83.55 -85.78 -63.96
N LEU A 249 84.08 -84.57 -63.75
CA LEU A 249 85.42 -84.17 -64.18
C LEU A 249 86.50 -84.86 -63.34
N LYS A 250 86.32 -85.06 -62.02
CA LYS A 250 87.22 -85.90 -61.22
C LYS A 250 87.22 -87.35 -61.69
N ASP A 251 86.08 -87.89 -62.11
CA ASP A 251 85.96 -89.28 -62.57
C ASP A 251 86.40 -89.45 -64.04
N GLN A 252 86.20 -88.43 -64.89
CA GLN A 252 86.83 -88.33 -66.21
C GLN A 252 88.34 -88.11 -66.10
N VAL A 253 88.82 -87.35 -65.10
CA VAL A 253 90.24 -87.22 -64.79
C VAL A 253 90.79 -88.50 -64.15
N LYS A 254 90.00 -89.29 -63.40
CA LYS A 254 90.38 -90.65 -62.99
C LYS A 254 90.42 -91.61 -64.17
N ALA A 255 89.48 -91.52 -65.12
CA ALA A 255 89.47 -92.34 -66.33
C ALA A 255 90.65 -91.98 -67.24
N ALA A 256 90.85 -90.70 -67.55
CA ALA A 256 92.01 -90.18 -68.24
C ALA A 256 93.32 -90.46 -67.48
N ASN A 257 93.33 -90.51 -66.14
CA ASN A 257 94.47 -91.00 -65.37
C ASN A 257 94.62 -92.53 -65.40
N ALA A 258 93.54 -93.30 -65.51
CA ALA A 258 93.59 -94.76 -65.66
C ALA A 258 94.11 -95.14 -67.04
N ASP A 259 93.70 -94.40 -68.07
CA ASP A 259 94.18 -94.54 -69.44
C ASP A 259 95.58 -93.93 -69.61
N LEU A 260 95.91 -92.83 -68.93
CA LEU A 260 97.31 -92.42 -68.73
C LEU A 260 98.10 -93.43 -67.89
N ARG A 261 97.51 -94.30 -67.06
CA ARG A 261 98.19 -95.40 -66.34
C ARG A 261 98.20 -96.72 -67.11
N LYS A 262 97.52 -96.81 -68.24
CA LYS A 262 97.72 -97.82 -69.29
C LYS A 262 98.79 -97.33 -70.26
N ALA A 263 98.65 -96.09 -70.75
CA ALA A 263 99.62 -95.41 -71.61
C ALA A 263 100.98 -95.18 -70.92
N ASN A 264 101.06 -94.75 -69.66
CA ASN A 264 102.35 -94.70 -68.92
C ASN A 264 102.89 -96.11 -68.58
N ARG A 265 102.18 -97.20 -68.88
CA ARG A 265 102.74 -98.56 -68.84
C ARG A 265 103.26 -99.04 -70.20
N SER A 266 102.77 -98.48 -71.31
CA SER A 266 103.37 -98.66 -72.65
C SER A 266 104.37 -97.56 -73.04
N LEU A 267 104.41 -96.44 -72.32
CA LEU A 267 105.21 -95.23 -72.63
C LEU A 267 105.99 -94.70 -71.42
N ARG A 268 106.39 -95.55 -70.47
CA ARG A 268 107.49 -95.27 -69.53
C ARG A 268 108.79 -96.01 -69.89
N GLY A 269 109.04 -96.12 -71.19
CA GLY A 269 110.41 -96.26 -71.74
C GLY A 269 111.16 -94.91 -71.83
N ALA A 270 110.48 -93.78 -71.56
CA ALA A 270 111.02 -92.43 -71.41
C ALA A 270 110.25 -91.69 -70.29
N GLY A 271 110.83 -90.67 -69.65
CA GLY A 271 110.31 -90.10 -68.38
C GLY A 271 110.09 -88.57 -68.32
N LEU A 272 109.92 -88.05 -67.09
CA LEU A 272 109.71 -86.64 -66.62
C LEU A 272 108.27 -86.26 -66.15
N ALA A 273 108.10 -85.11 -65.47
CA ALA A 273 106.94 -84.76 -64.59
C ALA A 273 106.71 -83.23 -64.34
N ALA A 274 105.53 -82.79 -63.79
CA ALA A 274 105.19 -81.38 -63.41
C ALA A 274 103.96 -81.20 -62.43
N VAL A 275 103.50 -79.93 -62.17
CA VAL A 275 103.09 -79.27 -60.86
C VAL A 275 101.87 -78.26 -60.97
N VAL A 276 101.33 -77.57 -59.90
CA VAL A 276 100.03 -76.73 -59.86
C VAL A 276 99.96 -75.52 -58.81
N PRO A 277 99.17 -74.39 -58.99
CA PRO A 277 98.98 -73.22 -58.03
C PRO A 277 97.52 -72.61 -57.78
N GLU A 278 97.31 -71.56 -56.93
CA GLU A 278 96.01 -70.81 -56.57
C GLU A 278 96.20 -69.36 -55.91
N VAL A 279 95.17 -68.55 -55.41
CA VAL A 279 95.18 -67.36 -54.39
C VAL A 279 94.03 -66.22 -54.40
N ALA A 280 93.83 -65.35 -53.32
CA ALA A 280 92.92 -64.11 -53.12
C ALA A 280 93.40 -63.09 -51.95
N SER A 281 92.83 -61.97 -51.33
CA SER A 281 91.57 -61.08 -51.23
C SER A 281 91.72 -59.67 -50.43
N GLU A 282 90.66 -58.96 -49.88
CA GLU A 282 90.54 -57.77 -48.86
C GLU A 282 90.20 -56.26 -49.29
N LYS A 283 89.87 -55.11 -48.56
CA LYS A 283 89.55 -54.56 -47.13
C LYS A 283 89.01 -53.02 -47.03
N ARG A 284 88.50 -52.47 -45.86
CA ARG A 284 88.64 -51.05 -45.19
C ARG A 284 87.54 -49.90 -44.86
N ALA A 285 87.89 -48.82 -44.07
CA ALA A 285 87.15 -47.62 -43.44
C ALA A 285 88.11 -46.38 -43.04
N THR A 286 87.90 -45.16 -42.40
CA THR A 286 87.01 -44.41 -41.38
C THR A 286 86.71 -42.85 -41.68
N ASP A 287 86.58 -41.69 -40.90
CA ASP A 287 86.92 -41.11 -39.51
C ASP A 287 86.15 -39.77 -38.96
N ASN A 288 86.77 -38.75 -38.24
CA ASN A 288 86.22 -37.73 -37.20
C ASN A 288 86.07 -36.14 -37.42
N THR A 289 85.70 -35.31 -36.37
CA THR A 289 85.44 -33.79 -36.25
C THR A 289 86.01 -33.12 -34.93
N PRO A 290 85.74 -31.89 -34.30
CA PRO A 290 84.84 -30.65 -34.42
C PRO A 290 85.61 -29.24 -34.31
N GLY A 291 85.24 -28.02 -33.77
CA GLY A 291 84.06 -27.20 -33.24
C GLY A 291 84.37 -26.04 -32.17
N SER A 292 83.77 -24.79 -32.16
CA SER A 292 83.96 -23.69 -31.11
C SER A 292 83.07 -22.37 -31.15
N GLU A 293 82.09 -22.11 -30.23
CA GLU A 293 81.26 -20.84 -30.17
C GLU A 293 80.62 -20.41 -28.78
N LEU A 294 81.07 -20.89 -27.61
CA LEU A 294 80.12 -21.14 -26.48
C LEU A 294 79.74 -20.01 -25.48
N ASP A 295 80.56 -19.00 -25.19
CA ASP A 295 80.35 -18.16 -23.97
C ASP A 295 79.23 -17.11 -24.06
N THR A 296 79.08 -16.41 -25.19
CA THR A 296 78.05 -15.35 -25.35
C THR A 296 76.63 -15.93 -25.32
N ALA A 297 76.45 -17.12 -25.91
CA ALA A 297 75.18 -17.84 -25.91
C ALA A 297 74.73 -18.24 -24.50
N ALA A 298 75.66 -18.57 -23.60
CA ALA A 298 75.35 -18.95 -22.22
C ALA A 298 74.80 -17.76 -21.40
N ILE A 299 75.41 -16.58 -21.53
CA ILE A 299 74.97 -15.35 -20.84
C ILE A 299 73.58 -14.93 -21.37
N ALA A 300 73.39 -14.92 -22.69
CA ALA A 300 72.10 -14.62 -23.31
C ALA A 300 70.98 -15.58 -22.87
N ALA A 301 71.27 -16.89 -22.76
CA ALA A 301 70.32 -17.90 -22.30
C ALA A 301 69.92 -17.70 -20.83
N ARG A 302 70.86 -17.33 -19.96
CA ARG A 302 70.60 -17.06 -18.53
C ARG A 302 69.68 -15.85 -18.35
N LEU A 303 69.96 -14.74 -19.05
CA LEU A 303 69.12 -13.54 -19.02
C LEU A 303 67.73 -13.80 -19.63
N ALA A 304 67.65 -14.63 -20.68
CA ALA A 304 66.37 -15.02 -21.28
C ALA A 304 65.45 -15.76 -20.31
N GLU A 305 66.00 -16.69 -19.52
CA GLU A 305 65.20 -17.46 -18.57
C GLU A 305 64.79 -16.64 -17.35
N GLU A 306 65.65 -15.73 -16.89
CA GLU A 306 65.27 -14.78 -15.84
C GLU A 306 64.17 -13.81 -16.29
N VAL A 307 64.23 -13.28 -17.51
CA VAL A 307 63.16 -12.45 -18.09
C VAL A 307 61.85 -13.24 -18.19
N ARG A 308 61.88 -14.51 -18.62
CA ARG A 308 60.69 -15.37 -18.63
C ARG A 308 60.11 -15.57 -17.23
N ALA A 309 60.93 -16.00 -16.26
CA ALA A 309 60.49 -16.26 -14.89
C ALA A 309 59.88 -15.01 -14.23
N ARG A 310 60.53 -13.85 -14.37
CA ARG A 310 60.00 -12.57 -13.88
C ARG A 310 58.69 -12.17 -14.58
N SER A 311 58.58 -12.36 -15.91
CA SER A 311 57.35 -12.06 -16.66
C SER A 311 56.15 -12.92 -16.26
N ALA A 312 56.39 -14.21 -15.95
CA ALA A 312 55.35 -15.11 -15.47
C ALA A 312 54.84 -14.67 -14.08
N ALA A 313 55.75 -14.36 -13.15
CA ALA A 313 55.39 -13.88 -11.82
C ALA A 313 54.64 -12.53 -11.86
N VAL A 314 55.02 -11.61 -12.75
CA VAL A 314 54.31 -10.33 -12.94
C VAL A 314 52.94 -10.53 -13.58
N SER A 315 52.78 -11.50 -14.49
CA SER A 315 51.47 -11.86 -15.07
C SER A 315 50.49 -12.38 -14.00
N GLU A 316 50.96 -13.27 -13.12
CA GLU A 316 50.16 -13.78 -11.99
C GLU A 316 49.81 -12.65 -11.00
N ARG A 317 50.77 -11.77 -10.69
CA ARG A 317 50.54 -10.58 -9.84
C ARG A 317 49.54 -9.61 -10.47
N LEU A 318 49.57 -9.39 -11.78
CA LEU A 318 48.58 -8.55 -12.50
C LEU A 318 47.18 -9.14 -12.45
N LEU A 319 47.04 -10.46 -12.61
CA LEU A 319 45.75 -11.16 -12.49
C LEU A 319 45.17 -11.01 -11.07
N ASN A 320 46.01 -11.11 -10.03
CA ASN A 320 45.60 -10.93 -8.64
C ASN A 320 45.33 -9.45 -8.29
N ALA A 321 46.16 -8.52 -8.75
CA ALA A 321 46.02 -7.07 -8.53
C ALA A 321 44.74 -6.47 -9.12
N LYS A 322 44.12 -7.14 -10.10
CA LYS A 322 42.78 -6.80 -10.61
C LYS A 322 41.68 -6.79 -9.51
N THR A 323 41.98 -7.30 -8.32
CA THR A 323 41.10 -7.23 -7.13
C THR A 323 41.46 -6.11 -6.14
N ASN A 324 42.69 -5.56 -6.16
CA ASN A 324 43.19 -4.62 -5.15
C ASN A 324 44.26 -3.67 -5.73
N SER A 325 43.98 -2.36 -5.76
CA SER A 325 44.80 -1.33 -6.41
C SER A 325 46.02 -0.82 -5.63
N THR A 326 46.34 -1.39 -4.46
CA THR A 326 47.39 -0.90 -3.56
C THR A 326 48.83 -1.26 -3.98
N GLY A 327 49.03 -2.14 -4.97
CA GLY A 327 50.35 -2.56 -5.46
C GLY A 327 50.84 -1.88 -6.76
N ASP A 328 50.01 -1.00 -7.34
CA ASP A 328 50.11 -0.54 -8.73
C ASP A 328 51.43 0.18 -9.09
N GLY A 329 52.11 0.78 -8.10
CA GLY A 329 53.42 1.44 -8.28
C GLY A 329 54.57 0.44 -8.45
N ALA A 330 54.65 -0.57 -7.58
CA ALA A 330 55.69 -1.60 -7.64
C ALA A 330 55.57 -2.45 -8.91
N ILE A 331 54.34 -2.78 -9.32
CA ILE A 331 54.08 -3.52 -10.57
C ILE A 331 54.58 -2.73 -11.79
N ARG A 332 54.40 -1.41 -11.82
CA ARG A 332 54.94 -0.56 -12.90
C ARG A 332 56.47 -0.55 -12.94
N GLU A 333 57.14 -0.60 -11.79
CA GLU A 333 58.61 -0.68 -11.73
C GLU A 333 59.15 -2.08 -12.11
N GLU A 334 58.46 -3.16 -11.74
CA GLU A 334 58.80 -4.51 -12.19
C GLU A 334 58.64 -4.65 -13.72
N ILE A 335 57.56 -4.10 -14.29
CA ILE A 335 57.35 -4.04 -15.75
C ILE A 335 58.45 -3.22 -16.45
N ALA A 336 58.79 -2.04 -15.93
CA ALA A 336 59.86 -1.20 -16.51
C ALA A 336 61.23 -1.91 -16.46
N THR A 337 61.49 -2.66 -15.39
CA THR A 337 62.73 -3.44 -15.23
C THR A 337 62.76 -4.63 -16.20
N ILE A 338 61.65 -5.37 -16.37
CA ILE A 338 61.54 -6.45 -17.37
C ILE A 338 61.75 -5.91 -18.79
N ALA A 339 61.18 -4.74 -19.11
CA ALA A 339 61.36 -4.12 -20.42
C ALA A 339 62.83 -3.71 -20.68
N ALA A 340 63.51 -3.15 -19.68
CA ALA A 340 64.94 -2.84 -19.75
C ALA A 340 65.80 -4.12 -19.94
N SER A 341 65.52 -5.19 -19.20
CA SER A 341 66.21 -6.49 -19.38
C SER A 341 65.96 -7.10 -20.77
N MET A 342 64.77 -6.91 -21.35
CA MET A 342 64.46 -7.37 -22.71
C MET A 342 65.24 -6.59 -23.77
N VAL A 343 65.37 -5.26 -23.62
CA VAL A 343 66.19 -4.41 -24.51
C VAL A 343 67.67 -4.76 -24.43
N ALA A 344 68.19 -5.01 -23.22
CA ALA A 344 69.55 -5.50 -23.02
C ALA A 344 69.77 -6.87 -23.68
N LEU A 345 68.81 -7.80 -23.53
CA LEU A 345 68.85 -9.12 -24.17
C LEU A 345 68.87 -9.04 -25.70
N THR A 346 68.09 -8.14 -26.31
CA THR A 346 68.17 -7.93 -27.77
C THR A 346 69.51 -7.35 -28.19
N ALA A 347 70.08 -6.39 -27.45
CA ALA A 347 71.40 -5.82 -27.73
C ALA A 347 72.60 -6.77 -27.44
N ILE A 348 72.37 -7.88 -26.74
CA ILE A 348 73.31 -9.00 -26.59
C ILE A 348 73.18 -9.96 -27.79
N ASN A 349 71.96 -10.36 -28.16
CA ASN A 349 71.70 -11.29 -29.27
C ASN A 349 72.04 -10.70 -30.66
N GLU A 350 71.81 -9.41 -30.87
CA GLU A 350 72.21 -8.68 -32.07
C GLU A 350 73.71 -8.31 -32.09
N GLY A 351 74.42 -8.55 -30.98
CA GLY A 351 75.87 -8.36 -30.88
C GLY A 351 76.34 -6.89 -30.93
N PRO A 352 77.62 -6.65 -31.27
CA PRO A 352 78.22 -5.32 -31.25
C PRO A 352 77.73 -4.39 -32.37
N SER A 353 76.98 -4.91 -33.36
CA SER A 353 76.37 -4.17 -34.46
C SER A 353 74.92 -3.75 -34.21
N SER A 354 74.44 -3.84 -32.97
CA SER A 354 73.06 -3.50 -32.61
C SER A 354 72.84 -1.98 -32.56
N PRO A 355 71.89 -1.41 -33.35
CA PRO A 355 71.59 0.03 -33.33
C PRO A 355 70.97 0.48 -32.00
N ILE A 356 70.57 -0.47 -31.15
CA ILE A 356 70.16 -0.24 -29.77
C ILE A 356 71.30 0.40 -28.95
N ARG A 357 72.57 0.04 -29.22
CA ARG A 357 73.73 0.58 -28.48
C ARG A 357 73.92 2.07 -28.73
N ASP A 358 73.75 2.53 -29.97
CA ASP A 358 73.82 3.94 -30.36
C ASP A 358 72.65 4.79 -29.80
N LEU A 359 71.63 4.15 -29.23
CA LEU A 359 70.44 4.78 -28.62
C LEU A 359 70.46 4.75 -27.08
N LEU A 360 71.50 4.16 -26.47
CA LEU A 360 71.67 4.10 -25.02
C LEU A 360 72.62 5.22 -24.54
N PRO A 361 72.42 5.78 -23.34
CA PRO A 361 73.27 6.85 -22.83
C PRO A 361 74.66 6.33 -22.42
N ASP A 362 75.73 6.95 -22.95
CA ASP A 362 77.14 6.62 -22.68
C ASP A 362 77.58 6.77 -21.19
N GLY A 363 76.74 7.29 -20.30
CA GLY A 363 77.12 7.65 -18.93
C GLY A 363 76.03 7.44 -17.88
N THR A 364 76.39 6.73 -16.81
CA THR A 364 75.54 6.40 -15.65
C THR A 364 75.47 7.53 -14.62
N VAL A 365 75.05 8.73 -15.05
CA VAL A 365 74.92 9.91 -14.18
C VAL A 365 73.47 10.08 -13.69
N THR A 366 73.15 9.51 -12.54
CA THR A 366 71.89 9.78 -11.83
C THR A 366 71.92 11.13 -11.12
N GLN A 367 70.93 11.98 -11.38
CA GLN A 367 70.62 13.13 -10.50
C GLN A 367 69.66 12.68 -9.40
N GLU A 368 69.97 13.04 -8.14
CA GLU A 368 69.17 12.61 -6.98
C GLU A 368 67.77 13.21 -7.00
N GLY A 369 66.74 12.37 -7.20
CA GLY A 369 65.33 12.73 -7.16
C GLY A 369 64.54 12.49 -8.45
N GLU A 370 65.21 12.26 -9.59
CA GLU A 370 64.54 11.96 -10.86
C GLU A 370 64.27 10.46 -11.04
N ARG A 371 63.24 10.12 -11.84
CA ARG A 371 62.84 8.71 -12.06
C ARG A 371 63.77 8.07 -13.10
N ILE A 372 64.50 7.02 -12.69
CA ILE A 372 65.43 6.27 -13.56
C ILE A 372 64.68 5.72 -14.78
N ASP A 373 65.03 6.24 -15.97
CA ASP A 373 64.37 5.92 -17.24
C ASP A 373 64.81 4.56 -17.80
N LEU A 374 64.00 3.99 -18.69
CA LEU A 374 64.17 2.67 -19.28
C LEU A 374 65.51 2.54 -20.03
N ALA A 375 65.94 3.57 -20.76
CA ALA A 375 67.23 3.58 -21.46
C ALA A 375 68.42 3.49 -20.48
N GLN A 376 68.37 4.21 -19.35
CA GLN A 376 69.39 4.12 -18.31
C GLN A 376 69.43 2.73 -17.66
N ARG A 377 68.26 2.14 -17.37
CA ARG A 377 68.17 0.77 -16.82
C ARG A 377 68.69 -0.29 -17.79
N ALA A 378 68.46 -0.12 -19.09
CA ALA A 378 68.99 -1.04 -20.11
C ALA A 378 70.51 -0.91 -20.25
N ALA A 379 71.04 0.32 -20.19
CA ALA A 379 72.48 0.58 -20.21
C ALA A 379 73.21 -0.05 -19.00
N THR A 380 72.67 0.07 -17.78
CA THR A 380 73.30 -0.53 -16.59
C THR A 380 73.37 -2.06 -16.65
N ILE A 381 72.34 -2.71 -17.19
CA ILE A 381 72.32 -4.17 -17.39
C ILE A 381 73.35 -4.62 -18.45
N LEU A 382 73.65 -3.76 -19.43
CA LEU A 382 74.68 -4.03 -20.44
C LEU A 382 76.11 -3.75 -19.93
N SER A 383 76.28 -2.87 -18.94
CA SER A 383 77.59 -2.61 -18.31
C SER A 383 77.97 -3.62 -17.21
N GLU A 384 76.99 -4.27 -16.57
CA GLU A 384 77.22 -5.31 -15.55
C GLU A 384 76.67 -6.70 -15.96
N PRO A 385 77.28 -7.38 -16.94
CA PRO A 385 76.94 -8.77 -17.28
C PRO A 385 77.49 -9.75 -16.23
N GLY A 386 76.61 -10.30 -15.38
CA GLY A 386 76.96 -11.19 -14.25
C GLY A 386 76.56 -12.67 -14.39
#